data_AF-A0A840FXR0-F1
#
_entry.id   AF-A0A840FXR0-F1
#
_cell.length_a   1.000
_cell.length_b   1.000
_cell.length_c   1.000
_cell.angle_alpha   90.00
_cell.angle_beta   90.00
_cell.angle_gamma   90.00
#
_symmetry.space_group_name_H-M   'P 1'
#
loop_
_entity.id
_entity.type
_entity.pdbx_description
1 polymer ?
#
loop_
_entity_poly.entity_id
_entity_poly.type
_entity_poly.pdbx_seq_one_letter_code
_entity_poly.pdbx_strand_id
1 'polypeptide(L)'
;MTDDRRHHTRIAFHTPAQLNVGSETLAVRVLDISLKGALLALNPATPITIGSLCSLDVHLDELGDAIRMEGEVRHVGGGDAGIVCRTIDLDSVTHLRRLVELNLGDPALLERELSALAND
;
A
#
# COMPACT_ATOMS: atom_id res chain seq x y z
N MET A 1 -3.56 10.70 -23.53
CA MET A 1 -4.66 10.00 -22.82
C MET A 1 -4.03 9.29 -21.64
N THR A 2 -4.00 9.96 -20.50
CA THR A 2 -3.53 9.35 -19.24
C THR A 2 -4.63 8.38 -18.81
N ASP A 3 -4.43 7.10 -19.12
CA ASP A 3 -5.28 6.00 -18.64
C ASP A 3 -5.25 6.04 -17.11
N ASP A 4 -6.26 6.66 -16.51
CA ASP A 4 -6.40 6.77 -15.06
C ASP A 4 -6.94 5.43 -14.55
N ARG A 5 -6.04 4.43 -14.54
CA ARG A 5 -6.28 3.04 -14.10
C ARG A 5 -6.46 2.94 -12.57
N ARG A 6 -6.72 4.06 -11.90
CA ARG A 6 -6.88 4.13 -10.45
C ARG A 6 -8.35 3.89 -10.11
N HIS A 7 -8.76 2.62 -10.22
CA HIS A 7 -10.12 2.18 -9.88
C HIS A 7 -10.36 2.05 -8.37
N HIS A 8 -9.29 2.18 -7.57
CA HIS A 8 -9.29 1.91 -6.13
C HIS A 8 -8.96 3.17 -5.33
N THR A 9 -9.74 3.40 -4.28
CA THR A 9 -9.60 4.48 -3.32
C THR A 9 -8.24 4.40 -2.63
N ARG A 10 -7.49 5.50 -2.72
CA ARG A 10 -6.24 5.70 -1.99
C ARG A 10 -6.46 6.59 -0.79
N ILE A 11 -5.98 6.13 0.35
CA ILE A 11 -6.10 6.82 1.64
C ILE A 11 -4.74 7.41 1.96
N ALA A 12 -4.70 8.72 2.18
CA ALA A 12 -3.51 9.37 2.69
C ALA A 12 -3.17 8.79 4.07
N PHE A 13 -2.00 8.17 4.19
CA PHE A 13 -1.65 7.38 5.37
C PHE A 13 -0.18 7.58 5.71
N HIS A 14 0.15 8.79 6.19
CA HIS A 14 1.49 9.35 6.39
C HIS A 14 2.32 8.68 7.50
N THR A 15 2.41 7.35 7.48
CA THR A 15 2.90 6.52 8.58
C THR A 15 4.27 5.92 8.23
N PRO A 16 5.21 5.80 9.20
CA PRO A 16 6.43 5.02 9.00
C PRO A 16 6.12 3.57 8.67
N ALA A 17 6.92 2.97 7.80
CA ALA A 17 6.79 1.57 7.42
C ALA A 17 8.17 0.96 7.12
N GLN A 18 8.20 -0.36 7.05
CA GLN A 18 9.36 -1.12 6.60
C GLN A 18 9.07 -1.75 5.25
N LEU A 19 9.99 -1.56 4.31
CA LEU A 19 9.96 -2.21 3.01
C LEU A 19 11.09 -3.25 2.95
N ASN A 20 10.73 -4.51 2.78
CA ASN A 20 11.70 -5.59 2.61
C ASN A 20 11.81 -5.93 1.12
N VAL A 21 13.03 -5.89 0.57
CA VAL A 21 13.34 -6.22 -0.83
C VAL A 21 14.50 -7.20 -0.84
N GLY A 22 14.23 -8.46 -1.18
CA GLY A 22 15.24 -9.52 -1.09
C GLY A 22 15.74 -9.68 0.36
N SER A 23 17.02 -9.37 0.59
CA SER A 23 17.66 -9.40 1.92
C SER A 23 17.79 -8.04 2.59
N GLU A 24 17.31 -6.97 1.96
CA GLU A 24 17.39 -5.62 2.49
C GLU A 24 16.08 -5.21 3.16
N THR A 25 16.18 -4.56 4.32
CA THR A 25 15.06 -3.92 5.01
C THR A 25 15.30 -2.42 5.01
N LEU A 26 14.34 -1.68 4.47
CA LEU A 26 14.44 -0.25 4.20
C LEU A 26 13.38 0.48 5.01
N ALA A 27 13.81 1.49 5.78
CA ALA A 27 12.88 2.39 6.46
C ALA A 27 12.30 3.37 5.44
N VAL A 28 10.97 3.39 5.32
CA VAL A 28 10.22 4.21 4.37
C VAL A 28 9.05 4.90 5.07
N ARG A 29 8.37 5.79 4.37
CA ARG A 29 7.10 6.37 4.82
C ARG A 29 6.02 6.10 3.80
N VAL A 30 4.89 5.58 4.22
CA VAL A 30 3.69 5.48 3.38
C VAL A 30 3.14 6.89 3.16
N LEU A 31 2.87 7.25 1.92
CA LEU A 31 2.19 8.49 1.54
C LEU A 31 0.71 8.23 1.38
N ASP A 32 0.36 7.19 0.62
CA ASP A 32 -0.99 6.68 0.48
C ASP A 32 -1.01 5.15 0.41
N ILE A 33 -2.15 4.55 0.80
CA ILE A 33 -2.39 3.12 0.74
C ILE A 33 -3.78 2.82 0.19
N SER A 34 -3.91 1.72 -0.53
CA SER A 34 -5.14 1.18 -1.10
C SER A 34 -5.10 -0.35 -1.09
N LEU A 35 -6.22 -1.00 -1.39
CA LEU A 35 -6.28 -2.46 -1.46
C LEU A 35 -5.43 -3.04 -2.61
N LYS A 36 -5.13 -2.25 -3.65
CA LYS A 36 -4.27 -2.66 -4.77
C LYS A 36 -2.81 -2.23 -4.65
N GLY A 37 -2.42 -1.53 -3.58
CA GLY A 37 -1.02 -1.10 -3.43
C GLY A 37 -0.84 0.16 -2.59
N ALA A 38 0.40 0.64 -2.54
CA ALA A 38 0.80 1.78 -1.74
C ALA A 38 1.76 2.70 -2.50
N LEU A 39 1.77 3.98 -2.14
CA LEU A 39 2.81 4.94 -2.52
C LEU A 39 3.69 5.21 -1.31
N LEU A 40 5.01 5.13 -1.52
CA LEU A 40 6.00 5.33 -0.48
C LEU A 40 6.90 6.52 -0.82
N ALA A 41 7.26 7.29 0.20
CA ALA A 41 8.41 8.19 0.14
C ALA A 41 9.67 7.39 0.52
N LEU A 42 10.69 7.51 -0.33
CA LEU A 42 11.99 6.91 -0.16
C LEU A 42 12.98 7.91 0.41
N ASN A 43 13.95 7.42 1.17
CA ASN A 43 15.12 8.21 1.50
C ASN A 43 16.01 8.38 0.25
N PRO A 44 16.74 9.50 0.13
CA PRO A 44 17.76 9.65 -0.90
C PRO A 44 18.75 8.48 -0.83
N ALA A 45 19.12 7.93 -1.98
CA ALA A 45 20.00 6.76 -2.14
C ALA A 45 19.43 5.39 -1.70
N THR A 46 18.11 5.26 -1.51
CA THR A 46 17.48 3.94 -1.31
C THR A 46 17.61 3.09 -2.60
N PRO A 47 18.30 1.93 -2.58
CA PRO A 47 18.60 1.17 -3.79
C PRO A 47 17.42 0.27 -4.22
N ILE A 48 16.33 0.86 -4.67
CA ILE A 48 15.15 0.11 -5.14
C ILE A 48 15.09 0.06 -6.67
N THR A 49 14.78 -1.12 -7.19
CA THR A 49 14.63 -1.37 -8.62
C THR A 49 13.17 -1.66 -8.97
N ILE A 50 12.70 -1.14 -10.11
CA ILE A 50 11.38 -1.49 -10.65
C ILE A 50 11.35 -2.96 -11.03
N GLY A 51 10.27 -3.66 -10.71
CA GLY A 51 10.09 -5.09 -10.92
C GLY A 51 10.52 -5.95 -9.73
N SER A 52 11.16 -5.37 -8.72
CA SER A 52 11.52 -6.10 -7.51
C SER A 52 10.29 -6.53 -6.72
N LEU A 53 10.27 -7.80 -6.33
CA LEU A 53 9.31 -8.31 -5.35
C LEU A 53 9.68 -7.77 -3.96
N CYS A 54 8.67 -7.41 -3.19
CA CYS A 54 8.84 -6.81 -1.87
C CYS A 54 7.71 -7.19 -0.91
N SER A 55 7.96 -7.01 0.38
CA SER A 55 6.92 -6.94 1.40
C SER A 55 6.95 -5.58 2.10
N LEU A 56 5.78 -5.00 2.32
CA LEU A 56 5.57 -3.75 3.03
C LEU A 56 4.88 -4.05 4.36
N ASP A 57 5.51 -3.66 5.46
CA ASP A 57 4.97 -3.74 6.82
C ASP A 57 4.63 -2.33 7.31
N VAL A 58 3.33 -2.05 7.45
CA VAL A 58 2.81 -0.75 7.92
C VAL A 58 2.23 -0.91 9.32
N HIS A 59 2.84 -0.28 10.30
CA HIS A 59 2.41 -0.38 11.69
C HIS A 59 1.24 0.58 11.93
N LEU A 60 0.13 0.07 12.46
CA LEU A 60 -1.08 0.84 12.72
C LEU A 60 -1.12 1.44 14.13
N ASP A 61 -0.53 0.72 15.09
CA ASP A 61 -0.42 1.16 16.47
C ASP A 61 0.86 0.65 17.15
N GLU A 62 1.04 1.03 18.42
CA GLU A 62 2.16 0.57 19.25
C GLU A 62 1.92 -0.83 19.86
N LEU A 63 0.70 -1.36 19.76
CA LEU A 63 0.28 -2.62 20.37
C LEU A 63 0.56 -3.84 19.47
N GLY A 64 0.89 -3.59 18.20
CA GLY A 64 1.38 -4.60 17.27
C GLY A 64 0.48 -4.83 16.06
N ASP A 65 -0.62 -4.07 15.91
CA ASP A 65 -1.45 -4.15 14.72
C ASP A 65 -0.66 -3.61 13.52
N ALA A 66 -0.60 -4.41 12.45
CA ALA A 66 0.12 -4.05 11.24
C ALA A 66 -0.62 -4.54 10.00
N ILE A 67 -0.45 -3.78 8.91
CA ILE A 67 -0.82 -4.22 7.56
C ILE A 67 0.44 -4.72 6.88
N ARG A 68 0.46 -6.00 6.56
CA ARG A 68 1.49 -6.63 5.74
C ARG A 68 0.97 -6.85 4.34
N MET A 69 1.73 -6.36 3.35
CA MET A 69 1.40 -6.47 1.94
C MET A 69 2.60 -7.01 1.18
N GLU A 70 2.41 -8.07 0.42
CA GLU A 70 3.39 -8.53 -0.56
C GLU A 70 3.06 -7.92 -1.93
N GLY A 71 4.09 -7.49 -2.64
CA GLY A 71 3.90 -6.73 -3.85
C GLY A 71 5.12 -6.69 -4.75
N GLU A 72 5.00 -5.82 -5.75
CA GLU A 72 6.06 -5.52 -6.70
C GLU A 72 6.19 -4.01 -6.85
N VAL A 73 7.44 -3.55 -6.89
CA VAL A 73 7.75 -2.15 -7.18
C VAL A 73 7.44 -1.87 -8.65
N ARG A 74 6.43 -1.03 -8.91
CA ARG A 74 5.99 -0.71 -10.27
C ARG A 74 6.52 0.63 -10.77
N HIS A 75 6.93 1.50 -9.86
CA HIS A 75 7.45 2.82 -10.16
C HIS A 75 8.49 3.24 -9.13
N VAL A 76 9.56 3.89 -9.57
CA VAL A 76 10.54 4.59 -8.73
C VAL A 76 10.89 5.89 -9.44
N GLY A 77 10.79 7.02 -8.75
CA GLY A 77 11.09 8.32 -9.32
C GLY A 77 10.69 9.48 -8.42
N GLY A 78 11.40 10.61 -8.53
CA GLY A 78 11.05 11.82 -7.78
C GLY A 78 11.19 11.72 -6.25
N GLY A 79 11.85 10.68 -5.74
CA GLY A 79 11.93 10.39 -4.31
C GLY A 79 10.85 9.42 -3.82
N ASP A 80 9.98 8.94 -4.70
CA ASP A 80 8.88 8.05 -4.34
C ASP A 80 9.01 6.67 -5.01
N ALA A 81 8.34 5.67 -4.43
CA ALA A 81 8.13 4.37 -5.04
C ALA A 81 6.67 3.94 -4.95
N GLY A 82 6.14 3.43 -6.05
CA GLY A 82 4.81 2.83 -6.12
C GLY A 82 4.89 1.31 -6.05
N ILE A 83 4.14 0.72 -5.15
CA ILE A 83 4.01 -0.74 -5.00
C ILE A 83 2.62 -1.16 -5.49
N VAL A 84 2.57 -2.23 -6.28
CA VAL A 84 1.35 -2.97 -6.57
C VAL A 84 1.26 -4.16 -5.63
N CYS A 85 0.13 -4.26 -4.93
CA CYS A 85 -0.23 -5.41 -4.10
C CYS A 85 -0.41 -6.64 -4.99
N ARG A 86 0.25 -7.73 -4.62
CA ARG A 86 0.06 -9.06 -5.23
C ARG A 86 -0.71 -9.96 -4.28
N THR A 87 -0.34 -9.94 -3.01
CA THR A 87 -0.90 -10.79 -1.96
C THR A 87 -0.99 -9.98 -0.67
N ILE A 88 -2.07 -10.20 0.07
CA ILE A 88 -2.32 -9.62 1.38
C ILE A 88 -3.01 -10.68 2.22
N ASP A 89 -2.58 -10.85 3.46
CA ASP A 89 -3.20 -11.81 4.37
C ASP A 89 -4.54 -11.29 4.91
N LEU A 90 -5.30 -12.20 5.53
CA LEU A 90 -6.66 -11.93 5.99
C LEU A 90 -6.73 -10.88 7.11
N ASP A 91 -5.74 -10.86 7.99
CA ASP A 91 -5.74 -9.90 9.10
C ASP A 91 -5.41 -8.51 8.54
N SER A 92 -4.37 -8.42 7.72
CA SER A 92 -3.96 -7.21 7.00
C SER A 92 -5.07 -6.61 6.13
N VAL A 93 -5.82 -7.44 5.38
CA VAL A 93 -6.93 -6.94 4.55
C VAL A 93 -8.12 -6.49 5.41
N THR A 94 -8.34 -7.10 6.56
CA THR A 94 -9.38 -6.68 7.52
C THR A 94 -9.03 -5.31 8.10
N HIS A 95 -7.79 -5.11 8.53
CA HIS A 95 -7.32 -3.82 9.01
C HIS A 95 -7.38 -2.74 7.92
N LEU A 96 -6.93 -3.05 6.71
CA LEU A 96 -6.99 -2.10 5.59
C LEU A 96 -8.43 -1.76 5.21
N ARG A 97 -9.35 -2.74 5.21
CA ARG A 97 -10.79 -2.50 5.01
C ARG A 97 -11.33 -1.54 6.07
N ARG A 98 -10.98 -1.73 7.34
CA ARG A 98 -11.41 -0.84 8.42
C ARG A 98 -10.85 0.56 8.25
N LEU A 99 -9.58 0.68 7.84
CA LEU A 99 -8.96 1.97 7.50
C LEU A 99 -9.73 2.68 6.38
N VAL A 100 -10.10 1.96 5.32
CA VAL A 100 -10.89 2.47 4.20
C VAL A 100 -12.27 2.91 4.64
N GLU A 101 -12.96 2.09 5.41
CA GLU A 101 -14.29 2.41 5.96
C GLU A 101 -14.27 3.71 6.78
N LEU A 102 -13.31 3.85 7.69
CA LEU A 102 -13.17 5.02 8.56
C LEU A 102 -12.85 6.29 7.78
N ASN A 103 -12.09 6.20 6.68
CA ASN A 103 -11.73 7.35 5.86
C ASN A 103 -12.83 7.74 4.86
N LEU A 104 -13.61 6.76 4.36
CA LEU A 104 -14.72 7.03 3.43
C LEU A 104 -15.97 7.55 4.13
N GLY A 105 -16.22 7.15 5.38
CA GLY A 105 -17.38 7.58 6.17
C GLY A 105 -18.75 7.09 5.67
N ASP A 106 -18.80 6.36 4.55
CA ASP A 106 -20.00 5.78 3.95
C ASP A 106 -19.77 4.30 3.57
N PRO A 107 -20.49 3.35 4.21
CA PRO A 107 -20.41 1.93 3.89
C PRO A 107 -20.70 1.58 2.43
N ALA A 108 -21.53 2.36 1.73
CA ALA A 108 -21.86 2.10 0.33
C ALA A 108 -20.66 2.37 -0.61
N LEU A 109 -19.76 3.28 -0.24
CA LEU A 109 -18.53 3.53 -0.98
C LEU A 109 -17.53 2.38 -0.78
N LEU A 110 -17.46 1.84 0.44
CA LEU A 110 -16.64 0.66 0.72
C LEU A 110 -17.09 -0.57 -0.09
N GLU A 111 -18.41 -0.79 -0.20
CA GLU A 111 -18.93 -1.94 -0.93
C GLU A 111 -18.65 -1.86 -2.44
N ARG A 112 -18.64 -0.64 -2.99
CA ARG A 112 -18.17 -0.39 -4.38
C ARG A 112 -16.70 -0.69 -4.55
N GLU A 113 -15.87 -0.27 -3.60
CA GLU A 113 -14.42 -0.55 -3.59
C GLU A 113 -14.14 -2.06 -3.57
N LEU A 114 -14.84 -2.80 -2.71
CA LEU A 114 -14.75 -4.26 -2.62
C LEU A 114 -15.24 -4.95 -3.90
N SER A 115 -16.31 -4.43 -4.51
CA SER A 115 -16.81 -4.95 -5.78
C SER A 115 -15.81 -4.73 -6.93
N ALA A 116 -15.12 -3.60 -6.94
CA ALA A 116 -14.08 -3.30 -7.93
C ALA A 116 -12.88 -4.26 -7.81
N LEU A 117 -12.55 -4.72 -6.60
CA LEU A 117 -11.51 -5.72 -6.37
C LEU A 117 -11.84 -7.10 -6.95
N ALA A 118 -13.09 -7.53 -6.84
CA ALA A 118 -13.55 -8.83 -7.33
C ALA A 118 -13.59 -8.91 -8.87
N ASN A 119 -13.58 -7.75 -9.54
CA ASN A 119 -13.72 -7.63 -10.99
C ASN A 119 -12.38 -7.34 -11.72
N ASP A 120 -11.26 -7.27 -11.00
CA ASP A 120 -9.89 -7.03 -11.50
C ASP A 120 -9.04 -8.32 -11.42
#